data_AF-H0ED90-F1
#
_entry.id   AF-H0ED90-F1
#
_cell.length_a   1.000
_cell.length_b   1.000
_cell.length_c   1.000
_cell.angle_alpha   90.00
_cell.angle_beta   90.00
_cell.angle_gamma   90.00
#
_symmetry.space_group_name_H-M   'P 1'
#
loop_
_entity.id
_entity.type
_entity.pdbx_description
1 polymer ?
#
loop_
_entity_poly.entity_id
_entity_poly.type
_entity_poly.pdbx_seq_one_letter_code
_entity_poly.pdbx_strand_id
1 'polypeptide(L)'
;MFNKVRRALNPSKSLDPLQYLPLEIAEMICHNLAVRERVTTLTHVKFLHLKGSRLAGAGTWPMLPKLKSLCLKAEGDYLLDVSELAKATSGVMSVALKGWRLQNIHGIEDWTALQDLDLSNTEFSLLPMLPATLRRLILRDSRQLEGFNIPEDSFWVNEVLEASIKHGKLRVLSIGNRLVHEPGHMSAAQWAEEFPLSLTLRELSLAASLLDEAGLMRVVQGYPHLRVLDVSYTNVTGVAVKRFVKILMR
;
A
#
# COMPACT_ATOMS: atom_id res chain seq x y z
N MET A 1 22.99 -15.25 45.87
CA MET A 1 23.74 -15.67 44.66
C MET A 1 22.92 -16.56 43.72
N PHE A 2 22.13 -17.51 44.22
CA PHE A 2 21.30 -18.44 43.43
C PHE A 2 20.40 -17.80 42.34
N ASN A 3 19.74 -16.68 42.63
CA ASN A 3 18.81 -16.03 41.68
C ASN A 3 19.51 -15.32 40.50
N LYS A 4 20.80 -14.95 40.64
CA LYS A 4 21.58 -14.36 39.54
C LYS A 4 22.03 -15.42 38.53
N VAL A 5 22.43 -16.60 39.02
CA VAL A 5 22.83 -17.74 38.19
C VAL A 5 21.62 -18.29 37.41
N ARG A 6 20.43 -18.35 38.02
CA ARG A 6 19.19 -18.79 37.35
C ARG A 6 18.72 -17.84 36.23
N ARG A 7 19.00 -16.54 36.32
CA ARG A 7 18.72 -15.57 35.23
C ARG A 7 19.74 -15.64 34.09
N ALA A 8 21.00 -15.98 34.39
CA ALA A 8 22.04 -16.17 33.38
C ALA A 8 21.91 -17.52 32.63
N LEU A 9 21.27 -18.51 33.25
CA LEU A 9 20.97 -19.83 32.67
C LEU A 9 19.60 -19.92 31.99
N ASN A 10 18.75 -18.88 32.11
CA ASN A 10 17.58 -18.79 31.26
C ASN A 10 18.07 -18.45 29.85
N PRO A 11 17.88 -19.33 28.85
CA PRO A 11 18.18 -18.96 27.48
C PRO A 11 17.40 -17.67 27.19
N SER A 12 18.11 -16.62 26.76
CA SER A 12 17.45 -15.47 26.15
C SER A 12 16.45 -16.03 25.15
N LYS A 13 15.18 -15.60 25.20
CA LYS A 13 14.12 -16.06 24.29
C LYS A 13 14.75 -16.29 22.93
N SER A 14 14.85 -17.55 22.52
CA SER A 14 15.34 -17.89 21.19
C SER A 14 14.47 -17.08 20.25
N LEU A 15 15.01 -16.01 19.67
CA LEU A 15 14.32 -15.33 18.59
C LEU A 15 14.19 -16.42 17.54
N ASP A 16 12.95 -16.80 17.25
CA ASP A 16 12.67 -17.79 16.23
C ASP A 16 13.46 -17.34 14.98
N PRO A 17 14.38 -18.16 14.44
CA PRO A 17 15.09 -17.78 13.22
C PRO A 17 14.11 -17.57 12.04
N LEU A 18 12.86 -18.01 12.15
CA LEU A 18 11.74 -17.73 11.26
C LEU A 18 10.87 -16.54 11.70
N GLN A 19 11.20 -15.85 12.79
CA GLN A 19 10.51 -14.62 13.21
C GLN A 19 10.51 -13.59 12.07
N TYR A 20 11.56 -13.62 11.24
CA TYR A 20 11.63 -12.87 10.00
C TYR A 20 12.22 -13.73 8.88
N LEU A 21 11.42 -14.01 7.86
CA LEU A 21 11.75 -14.85 6.72
C LEU A 21 12.46 -14.03 5.63
N PRO A 22 13.65 -14.40 5.14
CA PRO A 22 14.24 -13.73 3.98
C PRO A 22 13.34 -13.86 2.74
N LEU A 23 13.30 -12.83 1.88
CA LEU A 23 12.50 -12.83 0.64
C LEU A 23 12.89 -14.00 -0.28
N GLU A 24 14.17 -14.31 -0.34
CA GLU A 24 14.73 -15.42 -1.13
C GLU A 24 14.18 -16.76 -0.64
N ILE A 25 13.93 -16.90 0.68
CA ILE A 25 13.31 -18.12 1.20
C ILE A 25 11.83 -18.17 0.83
N ALA A 26 11.12 -17.04 0.80
CA ALA A 26 9.74 -17.00 0.29
C ALA A 26 9.67 -17.40 -1.19
N GLU A 27 10.62 -16.93 -2.01
CA GLU A 27 10.79 -17.33 -3.40
C GLU A 27 11.12 -18.83 -3.51
N MET A 28 12.03 -19.34 -2.69
CA MET A 28 12.37 -20.77 -2.64
C MET A 28 11.16 -21.62 -2.24
N ILE A 29 10.34 -21.19 -1.29
CA ILE A 29 9.10 -21.90 -0.92
C ILE A 29 8.21 -22.01 -2.15
N CYS A 30 7.98 -20.91 -2.87
CA CYS A 30 7.19 -20.91 -4.09
C CYS A 30 7.81 -21.81 -5.19
N HIS A 31 9.14 -21.86 -5.30
CA HIS A 31 9.81 -22.74 -6.26
C HIS A 31 9.69 -24.22 -5.92
N ASN A 32 9.77 -24.56 -4.63
CA ASN A 32 9.77 -25.95 -4.16
C ASN A 32 8.37 -26.57 -4.13
N LEU A 33 7.31 -25.78 -4.31
CA LEU A 33 5.97 -26.32 -4.60
C LEU A 33 5.99 -27.11 -5.91
N ALA A 34 5.27 -28.23 -5.96
CA ALA A 34 5.17 -29.00 -7.19
C ALA A 34 4.56 -28.14 -8.30
N VAL A 35 5.04 -28.28 -9.54
CA VAL A 35 4.56 -27.49 -10.70
C VAL A 35 3.03 -27.51 -10.78
N ARG A 36 2.43 -28.69 -10.56
CA ARG A 36 0.98 -28.87 -10.53
C ARG A 36 0.30 -27.99 -9.49
N GLU A 37 0.84 -27.91 -8.27
CA GLU A 37 0.26 -27.11 -7.19
C GLU A 37 0.31 -25.62 -7.52
N ARG A 38 1.43 -25.15 -8.09
CA ARG A 38 1.62 -23.75 -8.53
C ARG A 38 0.64 -23.33 -9.62
N VAL A 39 0.38 -24.22 -10.58
CA VAL A 39 -0.43 -23.89 -11.76
C VAL A 39 -1.92 -24.22 -11.61
N THR A 40 -2.32 -25.03 -10.62
CA THR A 40 -3.73 -25.46 -10.47
C THR A 40 -4.40 -25.05 -9.17
N THR A 41 -3.67 -25.00 -8.04
CA THR A 41 -4.29 -24.88 -6.72
C THR A 41 -3.91 -23.62 -5.96
N LEU A 42 -2.71 -23.08 -6.18
CA LEU A 42 -2.23 -21.95 -5.40
C LEU A 42 -2.95 -20.66 -5.84
N THR A 43 -3.87 -20.20 -4.99
CA THR A 43 -4.71 -19.03 -5.26
C THR A 43 -4.41 -17.86 -4.32
N HIS A 44 -3.82 -18.11 -3.16
CA HIS A 44 -3.53 -17.10 -2.14
C HIS A 44 -2.15 -17.35 -1.53
N VAL A 45 -1.32 -16.31 -1.47
CA VAL A 45 0.02 -16.35 -0.87
C VAL A 45 0.16 -15.17 0.08
N LYS A 46 0.62 -15.42 1.31
CA LYS A 46 0.89 -14.39 2.30
C LYS A 46 2.18 -14.67 3.05
N PHE A 47 3.09 -13.70 3.03
CA PHE A 47 4.30 -13.67 3.82
C PHE A 47 4.32 -12.36 4.61
N LEU A 48 4.26 -12.45 5.95
CA LEU A 48 3.91 -11.31 6.81
C LEU A 48 5.09 -10.63 7.52
N HIS A 49 6.22 -11.33 7.62
CA HIS A 49 7.41 -10.87 8.31
C HIS A 49 8.62 -11.17 7.45
N LEU A 50 8.72 -10.46 6.32
CA LEU A 50 9.82 -10.62 5.38
C LEU A 50 11.00 -9.71 5.72
N LYS A 51 12.21 -10.23 5.52
CA LYS A 51 13.42 -9.43 5.34
C LYS A 51 13.78 -9.48 3.87
N GLY A 52 13.79 -8.35 3.20
CA GLY A 52 14.33 -8.32 1.85
C GLY A 52 15.85 -8.37 1.83
N SER A 53 16.38 -8.27 0.63
CA SER A 53 17.77 -7.95 0.43
C SER A 53 18.00 -6.43 0.52
N ARG A 54 19.22 -6.04 0.90
CA ARG A 54 19.72 -4.66 0.74
C ARG A 54 20.25 -4.39 -0.67
N LEU A 55 20.40 -5.45 -1.46
CA LEU A 55 20.80 -5.41 -2.86
C LEU A 55 19.58 -5.81 -3.68
N ALA A 56 19.15 -4.94 -4.59
CA ALA A 56 18.02 -5.23 -5.45
C ALA A 56 18.38 -6.37 -6.40
N GLY A 57 17.90 -7.55 -6.06
CA GLY A 57 17.88 -8.72 -6.91
C GLY A 57 16.73 -9.57 -6.42
N ALA A 58 15.53 -9.30 -6.94
CA ALA A 58 14.45 -10.26 -6.81
C ALA A 58 14.88 -11.54 -7.54
N GLY A 59 14.77 -12.69 -6.89
CA GLY A 59 14.94 -13.95 -7.59
C GLY A 59 13.83 -14.12 -8.63
N THR A 60 14.03 -15.04 -9.57
CA THR A 60 13.06 -15.31 -10.65
C THR A 60 11.81 -15.97 -10.07
N TRP A 61 10.79 -15.22 -9.68
CA TRP A 61 9.55 -15.80 -9.14
C TRP A 61 8.97 -16.86 -10.10
N PRO A 62 8.57 -18.05 -9.60
CA PRO A 62 8.01 -19.08 -10.47
C PRO A 62 6.63 -18.64 -10.94
N MET A 63 6.20 -19.06 -12.13
CA MET A 63 4.85 -18.73 -12.64
C MET A 63 3.74 -19.21 -11.70
N LEU A 64 2.84 -18.30 -11.29
CA LEU A 64 1.69 -18.57 -10.43
C LEU A 64 0.38 -18.14 -11.13
N PRO A 65 0.01 -18.76 -12.27
CA PRO A 65 -1.05 -18.25 -13.15
C PRO A 65 -2.47 -18.30 -12.56
N LYS A 66 -2.68 -19.06 -11.48
CA LYS A 66 -3.97 -19.15 -10.76
C LYS A 66 -4.02 -18.26 -9.52
N LEU A 67 -2.93 -17.57 -9.19
CA LEU A 67 -2.88 -16.71 -8.01
C LEU A 67 -3.90 -15.57 -8.14
N LYS A 68 -4.66 -15.35 -7.07
CA LYS A 68 -5.68 -14.31 -6.96
C LYS A 68 -5.29 -13.26 -5.93
N SER A 69 -4.61 -13.66 -4.86
CA SER A 69 -4.16 -12.76 -3.80
C SER A 69 -2.71 -13.00 -3.43
N LEU A 70 -1.94 -11.91 -3.34
CA LEU A 70 -0.56 -11.90 -2.89
C LEU A 70 -0.38 -10.86 -1.78
N CYS A 71 0.24 -11.24 -0.67
CA CYS A 71 0.67 -10.31 0.36
C CYS A 71 2.13 -10.55 0.73
N LEU A 72 2.97 -9.53 0.55
CA LEU A 72 4.35 -9.49 0.98
C LEU A 72 4.50 -8.31 1.94
N LYS A 73 4.76 -8.57 3.22
CA LYS A 73 5.01 -7.53 4.21
C LYS A 73 6.45 -7.64 4.72
N ALA A 74 7.22 -6.58 4.53
CA ALA A 74 8.54 -6.43 5.10
C ALA A 74 8.47 -5.89 6.54
N GLU A 75 9.52 -6.21 7.30
CA GLU A 75 9.76 -5.70 8.64
C GLU A 75 11.09 -4.97 8.65
N GLY A 76 11.06 -3.66 8.39
CA GLY A 76 12.24 -2.81 8.32
C GLY A 76 12.43 -2.22 6.92
N ASP A 77 13.65 -1.80 6.65
CA ASP A 77 13.98 -0.95 5.51
C ASP A 77 14.64 -1.77 4.39
N TYR A 78 13.81 -2.47 3.62
CA TYR A 78 14.24 -3.46 2.64
C TYR A 78 13.75 -3.14 1.23
N LEU A 79 14.56 -3.51 0.24
CA LEU A 79 14.24 -3.26 -1.17
C LEU A 79 13.36 -4.37 -1.74
N LEU A 80 12.47 -4.00 -2.65
CA LEU A 80 11.72 -4.92 -3.51
C LEU A 80 11.70 -4.38 -4.94
N ASP A 81 12.00 -5.26 -5.88
CA ASP A 81 11.73 -5.05 -7.32
C ASP A 81 10.46 -5.82 -7.68
N VAL A 82 9.48 -5.13 -8.24
CA VAL A 82 8.16 -5.69 -8.54
C VAL A 82 8.10 -6.32 -9.94
N SER A 83 9.06 -6.03 -10.82
CA SER A 83 8.98 -6.37 -12.25
C SER A 83 8.85 -7.88 -12.51
N GLU A 84 9.75 -8.71 -12.00
CA GLU A 84 9.69 -10.17 -12.17
C GLU A 84 8.53 -10.80 -11.37
N LEU A 85 8.21 -10.24 -10.21
CA LEU A 85 7.07 -10.66 -9.41
C LEU A 85 5.76 -10.44 -10.18
N ALA A 86 5.63 -9.31 -10.86
CA ALA A 86 4.45 -8.96 -11.63
C ALA A 86 4.23 -9.90 -12.81
N LYS A 87 5.29 -10.21 -13.57
CA LYS A 87 5.26 -11.20 -14.66
C LYS A 87 4.80 -12.57 -14.16
N ALA A 88 5.32 -13.03 -13.03
CA ALA A 88 4.96 -14.31 -12.43
C ALA A 88 3.50 -14.38 -11.92
N THR A 89 2.89 -13.22 -11.67
CA THR A 89 1.59 -13.08 -10.98
C THR A 89 0.55 -12.25 -11.75
N SER A 90 0.66 -12.17 -13.08
CA SER A 90 -0.18 -11.29 -13.94
C SER A 90 -1.71 -11.42 -13.76
N GLY A 91 -2.21 -12.56 -13.28
CA GLY A 91 -3.64 -12.84 -13.07
C GLY A 91 -4.22 -12.46 -11.70
N VAL A 92 -3.43 -11.80 -10.82
CA VAL A 92 -3.85 -11.41 -9.47
C VAL A 92 -4.95 -10.35 -9.47
N MET A 93 -5.81 -10.42 -8.46
CA MET A 93 -6.89 -9.45 -8.22
C MET A 93 -6.62 -8.60 -6.97
N SER A 94 -5.79 -9.08 -6.05
CA SER A 94 -5.47 -8.39 -4.81
C SER A 94 -3.98 -8.52 -4.51
N VAL A 95 -3.30 -7.39 -4.37
CA VAL A 95 -1.88 -7.34 -4.00
C VAL A 95 -1.66 -6.40 -2.83
N ALA A 96 -0.88 -6.85 -1.85
CA ALA A 96 -0.42 -6.05 -0.74
C ALA A 96 1.11 -6.14 -0.61
N LEU A 97 1.81 -5.05 -0.92
CA LEU A 97 3.25 -4.89 -0.75
C LEU A 97 3.47 -3.87 0.37
N LYS A 98 3.72 -4.33 1.59
CA LYS A 98 3.74 -3.45 2.77
C LYS A 98 5.14 -3.32 3.35
N GLY A 99 5.55 -2.12 3.75
CA GLY A 99 6.82 -1.93 4.46
C GLY A 99 8.06 -1.98 3.56
N TRP A 100 7.91 -1.86 2.23
CA TRP A 100 9.01 -2.02 1.27
C TRP A 100 9.49 -0.67 0.72
N ARG A 101 10.80 -0.57 0.45
CA ARG A 101 11.36 0.38 -0.51
C ARG A 101 11.26 -0.22 -1.91
N LEU A 102 10.34 0.25 -2.71
CA LEU A 102 10.14 -0.23 -4.08
C LEU A 102 11.13 0.48 -4.99
N GLN A 103 12.19 -0.21 -5.39
CA GLN A 103 13.19 0.35 -6.32
C GLN A 103 12.63 0.49 -7.73
N ASN A 104 11.89 -0.54 -8.16
CA ASN A 104 11.20 -0.56 -9.42
C ASN A 104 9.76 -1.03 -9.18
N ILE A 105 8.82 -0.13 -9.45
CA ILE A 105 7.39 -0.41 -9.35
C ILE A 105 6.75 -0.65 -10.73
N HIS A 106 7.52 -0.50 -11.81
CA HIS A 106 7.08 -0.92 -13.14
C HIS A 106 6.84 -2.44 -13.16
N GLY A 107 5.77 -2.84 -13.83
CA GLY A 107 5.17 -4.16 -13.79
C GLY A 107 3.81 -4.21 -13.08
N ILE A 108 3.48 -3.25 -12.21
CA ILE A 108 2.13 -3.20 -11.62
C ILE A 108 1.05 -3.03 -12.71
N GLU A 109 1.37 -2.34 -13.80
CA GLU A 109 0.55 -2.20 -15.00
C GLU A 109 0.19 -3.54 -15.66
N ASP A 110 1.00 -4.59 -15.47
CA ASP A 110 0.75 -5.94 -15.99
C ASP A 110 -0.36 -6.68 -15.21
N TRP A 111 -0.71 -6.22 -14.00
CA TRP A 111 -1.81 -6.77 -13.20
C TRP A 111 -3.17 -6.29 -13.71
N THR A 112 -3.50 -6.59 -14.97
CA THR A 112 -4.71 -6.12 -15.66
C THR A 112 -6.04 -6.46 -14.94
N ALA A 113 -6.05 -7.50 -14.10
CA ALA A 113 -7.21 -7.93 -13.31
C ALA A 113 -7.26 -7.34 -11.88
N LEU A 114 -6.31 -6.47 -11.50
CA LEU A 114 -6.15 -5.94 -10.15
C LEU A 114 -7.36 -5.10 -9.71
N GLN A 115 -7.88 -5.42 -8.54
CA GLN A 115 -9.01 -4.73 -7.90
C GLN A 115 -8.61 -4.11 -6.57
N ASP A 116 -7.66 -4.72 -5.85
CA ASP A 116 -7.20 -4.24 -4.56
C ASP A 116 -5.68 -4.11 -4.55
N LEU A 117 -5.18 -2.89 -4.32
CA LEU A 117 -3.75 -2.61 -4.16
C LEU A 117 -3.49 -1.94 -2.82
N ASP A 118 -2.56 -2.51 -2.06
CA ASP A 118 -2.12 -1.99 -0.78
C ASP A 118 -0.60 -1.83 -0.76
N LEU A 119 -0.15 -0.57 -0.83
CA LEU A 119 1.25 -0.15 -0.73
C LEU A 119 1.49 0.61 0.59
N SER A 120 0.82 0.22 1.68
CA SER A 120 0.99 0.91 2.96
C SER A 120 2.42 0.79 3.51
N ASN A 121 2.90 1.88 4.11
CA ASN A 121 4.27 1.99 4.64
C ASN A 121 5.35 1.68 3.59
N THR A 122 5.15 2.08 2.32
CA THR A 122 6.15 1.89 1.27
C THR A 122 6.85 3.20 0.91
N GLU A 123 8.05 3.08 0.34
CA GLU A 123 8.76 4.19 -0.28
C GLU A 123 8.95 3.86 -1.76
N PHE A 124 8.67 4.81 -2.65
CA PHE A 124 8.84 4.65 -4.09
C PHE A 124 9.11 6.02 -4.72
N SER A 125 9.77 6.09 -5.87
CA SER A 125 10.02 7.36 -6.56
C SER A 125 8.76 7.91 -7.23
N LEU A 126 8.09 7.09 -8.02
CA LEU A 126 6.86 7.41 -8.74
C LEU A 126 5.96 6.17 -8.81
N LEU A 127 4.70 6.32 -9.20
CA LEU A 127 3.77 5.22 -9.43
C LEU A 127 3.47 5.09 -10.94
N PRO A 128 3.40 3.87 -11.49
CA PRO A 128 2.85 3.67 -12.83
C PRO A 128 1.34 3.89 -12.81
N MET A 129 0.75 4.05 -13.99
CA MET A 129 -0.69 4.15 -14.12
C MET A 129 -1.37 2.85 -13.68
N LEU A 130 -2.32 2.95 -12.75
CA LEU A 130 -2.98 1.77 -12.20
C LEU A 130 -4.12 1.25 -13.11
N PRO A 131 -4.38 -0.06 -13.13
CA PRO A 131 -5.45 -0.65 -13.93
C PRO A 131 -6.84 -0.04 -13.65
N ALA A 132 -7.63 0.19 -14.70
CA ALA A 132 -9.01 0.70 -14.59
C ALA A 132 -10.01 -0.26 -13.92
N THR A 133 -9.55 -1.43 -13.48
CA THR A 133 -10.27 -2.43 -12.69
C THR A 133 -10.22 -2.15 -11.18
N LEU A 134 -9.32 -1.26 -10.74
CA LEU A 134 -9.05 -0.97 -9.33
C LEU A 134 -10.29 -0.45 -8.59
N ARG A 135 -10.54 -1.02 -7.41
CA ARG A 135 -11.64 -0.72 -6.50
C ARG A 135 -11.14 -0.24 -5.14
N ARG A 136 -9.95 -0.66 -4.72
CA ARG A 136 -9.34 -0.29 -3.45
C ARG A 136 -7.88 0.07 -3.66
N LEU A 137 -7.49 1.24 -3.16
CA LEU A 137 -6.12 1.72 -3.14
C LEU A 137 -5.74 2.18 -1.74
N ILE A 138 -4.69 1.58 -1.18
CA ILE A 138 -4.13 1.98 0.11
C ILE A 138 -2.70 2.42 -0.12
N LEU A 139 -2.42 3.68 0.22
CA LEU A 139 -1.11 4.31 0.18
C LEU A 139 -0.74 4.89 1.55
N ARG A 140 -1.45 4.52 2.62
CA ARG A 140 -1.23 5.10 3.95
C ARG A 140 0.24 4.96 4.36
N ASP A 141 0.78 6.02 4.97
CA ASP A 141 2.16 6.06 5.44
C ASP A 141 3.18 5.83 4.31
N SER A 142 2.79 6.01 3.04
CA SER A 142 3.70 5.89 1.92
C SER A 142 4.43 7.20 1.66
N ARG A 143 5.68 7.10 1.22
CA ARG A 143 6.51 8.26 0.88
C ARG A 143 6.93 8.19 -0.57
N GLN A 144 6.59 9.23 -1.30
CA GLN A 144 7.12 9.43 -2.63
C GLN A 144 8.49 10.12 -2.51
N LEU A 145 9.54 9.49 -3.03
CA LEU A 145 10.89 10.02 -2.99
C LEU A 145 11.14 10.89 -4.22
N GLU A 146 11.58 12.12 -4.01
CA GLU A 146 12.05 12.98 -5.10
C GLU A 146 13.41 12.44 -5.60
N GLY A 147 13.41 11.83 -6.78
CA GLY A 147 14.59 11.25 -7.40
C GLY A 147 14.93 11.90 -8.75
N PHE A 148 16.22 11.92 -9.11
CA PHE A 148 16.74 12.55 -10.34
C PHE A 148 16.70 11.64 -11.59
N ASN A 149 15.96 10.54 -11.56
CA ASN A 149 15.85 9.65 -12.71
C ASN A 149 14.43 9.07 -12.78
N ILE A 150 13.58 9.74 -13.53
CA ILE A 150 12.16 9.45 -13.70
C ILE A 150 12.01 8.63 -14.99
N PRO A 151 11.58 7.36 -14.93
CA PRO A 151 11.20 6.61 -16.13
C PRO A 151 10.06 7.32 -16.88
N GLU A 152 10.01 7.24 -18.21
CA GLU A 152 9.03 7.99 -19.03
C GLU A 152 7.56 7.69 -18.66
N ASP A 153 7.26 6.47 -18.18
CA ASP A 153 5.90 6.02 -17.83
C ASP A 153 5.56 6.13 -16.33
N SER A 154 6.24 7.02 -15.61
CA SER A 154 6.09 7.21 -14.17
C SER A 154 5.36 8.50 -13.82
N PHE A 155 4.40 8.42 -12.89
CA PHE A 155 3.49 9.53 -12.54
C PHE A 155 3.56 9.85 -11.05
N TRP A 156 3.33 11.13 -10.73
CA TRP A 156 3.15 11.54 -9.35
C TRP A 156 1.88 10.92 -8.79
N VAL A 157 1.85 10.69 -7.48
CA VAL A 157 0.71 9.96 -6.90
C VAL A 157 -0.61 10.70 -7.13
N ASN A 158 -0.63 12.03 -7.08
CA ASN A 158 -1.82 12.83 -7.37
C ASN A 158 -2.36 12.56 -8.79
N GLU A 159 -1.50 12.43 -9.79
CA GLU A 159 -1.89 12.09 -11.17
C GLU A 159 -2.49 10.68 -11.24
N VAL A 160 -1.88 9.70 -10.57
CA VAL A 160 -2.40 8.33 -10.50
C VAL A 160 -3.73 8.26 -9.74
N LEU A 161 -3.89 9.05 -8.68
CA LEU A 161 -5.14 9.17 -7.92
C LEU A 161 -6.25 9.74 -8.79
N GLU A 162 -5.96 10.84 -9.50
CA GLU A 162 -6.92 11.48 -10.40
C GLU A 162 -7.38 10.49 -11.49
N ALA A 163 -6.45 9.79 -12.15
CA ALA A 163 -6.78 8.79 -13.16
C ALA A 163 -7.59 7.62 -12.58
N SER A 164 -7.19 7.09 -11.42
CA SER A 164 -7.89 6.00 -10.73
C SER A 164 -9.33 6.38 -10.35
N ILE A 165 -9.55 7.63 -9.94
CA ILE A 165 -10.88 8.15 -9.64
C ILE A 165 -11.69 8.33 -10.93
N LYS A 166 -11.11 8.90 -11.99
CA LYS A 166 -11.75 9.10 -13.30
C LYS A 166 -12.25 7.79 -13.92
N HIS A 167 -11.58 6.66 -13.67
CA HIS A 167 -12.05 5.34 -14.09
C HIS A 167 -13.40 4.92 -13.46
N GLY A 168 -13.84 5.58 -12.38
CA GLY A 168 -15.20 5.43 -11.83
C GLY A 168 -15.48 4.14 -11.07
N LYS A 169 -14.48 3.29 -10.84
CA LYS A 169 -14.62 2.02 -10.09
C LYS A 169 -14.06 2.07 -8.67
N LEU A 170 -13.20 3.03 -8.36
CA LEU A 170 -12.58 3.17 -7.05
C LEU A 170 -13.66 3.43 -5.97
N ARG A 171 -13.66 2.60 -4.92
CA ARG A 171 -14.61 2.64 -3.79
C ARG A 171 -13.90 2.93 -2.48
N VAL A 172 -12.67 2.46 -2.32
CA VAL A 172 -11.91 2.62 -1.09
C VAL A 172 -10.58 3.28 -1.37
N LEU A 173 -10.29 4.36 -0.67
CA LEU A 173 -9.05 5.10 -0.77
C LEU A 173 -8.50 5.37 0.63
N SER A 174 -7.22 5.05 0.84
CA SER A 174 -6.53 5.38 2.08
C SER A 174 -5.24 6.09 1.77
N ILE A 175 -5.18 7.38 2.10
CA ILE A 175 -4.06 8.29 1.81
C ILE A 175 -3.58 9.02 3.07
N GLY A 176 -3.92 8.51 4.24
CA GLY A 176 -3.48 9.06 5.53
C GLY A 176 -1.95 9.08 5.69
N ASN A 177 -1.45 10.10 6.40
CA ASN A 177 -0.03 10.33 6.64
C ASN A 177 0.83 10.37 5.35
N ARG A 178 0.28 10.99 4.30
CA ARG A 178 0.97 11.30 3.04
C ARG A 178 0.81 12.79 2.81
N LEU A 179 1.74 13.62 3.28
CA LEU A 179 1.68 15.05 2.93
C LEU A 179 3.04 15.49 2.42
N VAL A 180 3.02 15.90 1.15
CA VAL A 180 4.13 16.51 0.42
C VAL A 180 4.17 18.04 0.67
N HIS A 181 3.04 18.63 1.07
CA HIS A 181 2.89 20.08 1.29
C HIS A 181 2.19 20.42 2.61
N GLU A 182 2.57 21.57 3.21
CA GLU A 182 1.88 22.12 4.38
C GLU A 182 0.47 22.61 3.99
N PRO A 183 -0.61 22.09 4.62
CA PRO A 183 -1.99 22.35 4.20
C PRO A 183 -2.41 23.82 4.15
N GLY A 184 -1.78 24.68 4.96
CA GLY A 184 -2.13 26.10 5.09
C GLY A 184 -1.81 26.97 3.86
N HIS A 185 -1.02 26.46 2.92
CA HIS A 185 -0.51 27.23 1.77
C HIS A 185 -0.97 26.69 0.41
N MET A 186 -1.82 25.67 0.38
CA MET A 186 -2.29 25.08 -0.87
C MET A 186 -3.25 26.00 -1.62
N SER A 187 -2.92 26.34 -2.86
CA SER A 187 -3.81 27.01 -3.81
C SER A 187 -5.01 26.13 -4.18
N ALA A 188 -6.05 26.74 -4.79
CA ALA A 188 -7.22 25.98 -5.23
C ALA A 188 -6.89 24.89 -6.27
N ALA A 189 -5.88 25.10 -7.12
CA ALA A 189 -5.41 24.12 -8.09
C ALA A 189 -4.74 22.93 -7.39
N GLN A 190 -3.80 23.19 -6.48
CA GLN A 190 -3.12 22.14 -5.70
C GLN A 190 -4.12 21.31 -4.88
N TRP A 191 -5.17 21.94 -4.36
CA TRP A 191 -6.26 21.23 -3.69
C TRP A 191 -7.00 20.25 -4.61
N ALA A 192 -7.28 20.66 -5.85
CA ALA A 192 -7.99 19.81 -6.81
C ALA A 192 -7.12 18.65 -7.31
N GLU A 193 -5.80 18.87 -7.40
CA GLU A 193 -4.83 17.83 -7.75
C GLU A 193 -4.67 16.80 -6.61
N GLU A 194 -4.52 17.25 -5.37
CA GLU A 194 -4.31 16.35 -4.23
C GLU A 194 -5.58 15.59 -3.83
N PHE A 195 -6.74 16.25 -3.93
CA PHE A 195 -8.04 15.69 -3.54
C PHE A 195 -9.06 15.78 -4.69
N PRO A 196 -8.89 14.98 -5.76
CA PRO A 196 -9.81 14.99 -6.88
C PRO A 196 -11.21 14.52 -6.46
N LEU A 197 -12.25 15.13 -7.06
CA LEU A 197 -13.65 14.82 -6.78
C LEU A 197 -14.01 13.39 -7.19
N SER A 198 -14.80 12.69 -6.36
CA SER A 198 -15.26 11.34 -6.68
C SER A 198 -16.72 11.12 -6.30
N LEU A 199 -17.52 10.68 -7.28
CA LEU A 199 -18.89 10.22 -7.08
C LEU A 199 -18.97 8.71 -6.77
N THR A 200 -17.83 8.06 -6.66
CA THR A 200 -17.73 6.60 -6.66
C THR A 200 -17.16 6.07 -5.36
N LEU A 201 -16.38 6.90 -4.66
CA LEU A 201 -15.76 6.59 -3.38
C LEU A 201 -16.81 6.43 -2.26
N ARG A 202 -16.59 5.41 -1.43
CA ARG A 202 -17.44 5.02 -0.30
C ARG A 202 -16.68 4.98 1.02
N GLU A 203 -15.39 4.70 0.97
CA GLU A 203 -14.51 4.68 2.15
C GLU A 203 -13.27 5.53 1.88
N LEU A 204 -13.01 6.45 2.80
CA LEU A 204 -11.86 7.34 2.74
C LEU A 204 -11.16 7.33 4.08
N SER A 205 -9.84 7.13 4.05
CA SER A 205 -8.98 7.24 5.22
C SER A 205 -7.99 8.38 5.02
N LEU A 206 -8.10 9.38 5.89
CA LEU A 206 -7.20 10.53 6.06
C LEU A 206 -6.51 10.49 7.43
N ALA A 207 -6.40 9.30 8.03
CA ALA A 207 -5.78 9.13 9.34
C ALA A 207 -4.36 9.72 9.39
N ALA A 208 -4.00 10.35 10.50
CA ALA A 208 -2.73 11.05 10.68
C ALA A 208 -2.42 12.08 9.57
N SER A 209 -3.45 12.61 8.90
CA SER A 209 -3.27 13.80 8.05
C SER A 209 -3.07 15.05 8.90
N LEU A 210 -2.32 16.01 8.36
CA LEU A 210 -2.10 17.33 8.98
C LEU A 210 -3.20 18.33 8.60
N LEU A 211 -4.25 17.88 7.91
CA LEU A 211 -5.38 18.74 7.54
C LEU A 211 -6.10 19.21 8.80
N ASP A 212 -6.45 20.50 8.83
CA ASP A 212 -7.34 21.04 9.85
C ASP A 212 -8.80 20.65 9.58
N GLU A 213 -9.70 21.01 10.50
CA GLU A 213 -11.12 20.67 10.36
C GLU A 213 -11.74 21.27 9.09
N ALA A 214 -11.31 22.46 8.67
CA ALA A 214 -11.83 23.12 7.47
C ALA A 214 -11.39 22.40 6.19
N GLY A 215 -10.11 22.01 6.11
CA GLY A 215 -9.56 21.20 5.04
C GLY A 215 -10.25 19.85 4.95
N LEU A 216 -10.38 19.13 6.06
CA LEU A 216 -11.11 17.85 6.10
C LEU A 216 -12.57 17.99 5.64
N MET A 217 -13.26 19.05 6.06
CA MET A 217 -14.63 19.33 5.60
C MET A 217 -14.68 19.56 4.09
N ARG A 218 -13.73 20.30 3.53
CA ARG A 218 -13.62 20.52 2.07
C ARG A 218 -13.41 19.20 1.32
N VAL A 219 -12.53 18.34 1.81
CA VAL A 219 -12.29 17.00 1.23
C VAL A 219 -13.57 16.18 1.26
N VAL A 220 -14.24 16.07 2.40
CA VAL A 220 -15.46 15.27 2.57
C VAL A 220 -16.60 15.75 1.66
N GLN A 221 -16.72 17.06 1.43
CA GLN A 221 -17.71 17.61 0.49
C GLN A 221 -17.48 17.20 -0.97
N GLY A 222 -16.24 16.87 -1.34
CA GLY A 222 -15.89 16.35 -2.66
C GLY A 222 -16.30 14.88 -2.90
N TYR A 223 -16.78 14.20 -1.86
CA TYR A 223 -17.12 12.77 -1.88
C TYR A 223 -18.57 12.53 -1.39
N PRO A 224 -19.58 12.85 -2.21
CA PRO A 224 -20.98 12.86 -1.78
C PRO A 224 -21.57 11.50 -1.41
N HIS A 225 -20.94 10.39 -1.81
CA HIS A 225 -21.41 9.02 -1.52
C HIS A 225 -20.56 8.30 -0.47
N LEU A 226 -19.73 9.04 0.26
CA LEU A 226 -18.87 8.54 1.31
C LEU A 226 -19.70 8.01 2.49
N ARG A 227 -19.36 6.82 2.99
CA ARG A 227 -20.02 6.14 4.11
C ARG A 227 -19.09 5.91 5.29
N VAL A 228 -17.81 5.72 5.01
CA VAL A 228 -16.77 5.50 6.02
C VAL A 228 -15.72 6.58 5.86
N LEU A 229 -15.46 7.30 6.95
CA LEU A 229 -14.41 8.28 7.05
C LEU A 229 -13.52 7.92 8.25
N ASP A 230 -12.25 7.63 7.99
CA ASP A 230 -11.24 7.47 9.02
C ASP A 230 -10.39 8.74 9.12
N VAL A 231 -10.51 9.44 10.25
CA VAL A 231 -9.72 10.62 10.64
C VAL A 231 -8.96 10.36 11.95
N SER A 232 -8.65 9.10 12.24
CA SER A 232 -7.89 8.73 13.43
C SER A 232 -6.52 9.43 13.47
N TYR A 233 -6.00 9.71 14.65
CA TYR A 233 -4.71 10.39 14.82
C TYR A 233 -4.63 11.78 14.17
N THR A 234 -5.77 12.46 14.02
CA THR A 234 -5.85 13.88 13.65
C THR A 234 -6.27 14.73 14.86
N ASN A 235 -6.19 16.05 14.74
CA ASN A 235 -6.64 16.99 15.78
C ASN A 235 -8.14 17.32 15.71
N VAL A 236 -8.94 16.47 15.04
CA VAL A 236 -10.39 16.68 14.88
C VAL A 236 -11.11 16.61 16.22
N THR A 237 -11.96 17.60 16.49
CA THR A 237 -12.78 17.63 17.69
C THR A 237 -14.04 16.78 17.55
N GLY A 238 -14.65 16.40 18.69
CA GLY A 238 -15.95 15.72 18.68
C GLY A 238 -17.08 16.52 18.03
N VAL A 239 -16.95 17.85 17.96
CA VAL A 239 -17.92 18.72 17.26
C VAL A 239 -17.81 18.53 15.74
N ALA A 240 -16.59 18.49 15.21
CA ALA A 240 -16.36 18.20 13.79
C ALA A 240 -16.80 16.78 13.42
N VAL A 241 -16.55 15.77 14.27
CA VAL A 241 -17.07 14.40 14.06
C VAL A 241 -18.59 14.40 13.87
N LYS A 242 -19.34 15.12 14.72
CA LYS A 242 -20.80 15.24 14.57
C LYS A 242 -21.21 15.86 13.23
N ARG A 243 -20.42 16.81 12.69
CA ARG A 243 -20.65 17.40 11.36
C ARG A 243 -20.39 16.40 10.24
N PHE A 244 -19.29 15.65 10.32
CA PHE A 244 -18.99 14.59 9.35
C PHE A 244 -20.11 13.54 9.31
N VAL A 245 -20.56 13.05 10.47
CA VAL A 245 -21.67 12.08 10.54
C VAL A 245 -22.93 12.61 9.86
N LYS A 246 -23.28 13.89 10.04
CA LYS A 246 -24.42 14.50 9.35
C LYS A 246 -24.27 14.57 7.83
N ILE A 247 -23.05 14.60 7.30
CA ILE A 247 -22.79 14.58 5.86
C ILE A 247 -22.87 13.15 5.34
N LEU A 248 -22.24 12.20 6.03
CA LEU A 248 -22.18 10.78 5.62
C LEU A 248 -23.54 10.05 5.67
N MET A 249 -24.50 10.59 6.42
CA MET A 249 -25.86 10.04 6.55
C MET A 249 -26.86 10.64 5.55
N ARG A 250 -26.43 11.52 4.65
CA ARG A 250 -27.27 12.05 3.55
C ARG A 250 -27.33 11.07 2.39
#